data_AF-A0A7L4QE06-F1
#
_entry.id   AF-A0A7L4QE06-F1
#
_cell.length_a   1.000
_cell.length_b   1.000
_cell.length_c   1.000
_cell.angle_alpha   90.00
_cell.angle_beta   90.00
_cell.angle_gamma   90.00
#
_symmetry.space_group_name_H-M   'P 1'
#
loop_
_entity.id
_entity.type
_entity.pdbx_description
1 polymer ?
#
loop_
_entity_poly.entity_id
_entity_poly.type
_entity_poly.pdbx_seq_one_letter_code
_entity_poly.pdbx_strand_id
1 'polypeptide(L)' 'MERKKRYQCLVCNKLHDTEDAARSCHNGPIQGIVQGYEDYKKSWVGAH' A
#
# COMPACT_ATOMS: atom_id res chain seq x y z
N MET A 1 -17.17 4.94 3.46
CA MET A 1 -15.89 4.23 3.69
C MET A 1 -14.76 5.18 3.35
N GLU A 2 -14.03 5.68 4.35
CA GLU A 2 -12.92 6.60 4.14
C GLU A 2 -11.73 5.85 3.54
N ARG A 3 -11.29 6.25 2.34
CA ARG A 3 -10.16 5.65 1.63
C ARG A 3 -8.86 6.00 2.38
N LYS A 4 -8.39 5.12 3.26
CA LYS A 4 -7.08 5.30 3.92
C LYS A 4 -5.97 4.97 2.92
N LYS A 5 -5.17 5.98 2.56
CA LYS A 5 -3.92 5.79 1.81
C LYS A 5 -2.88 5.26 2.78
N ARG A 6 -2.25 4.14 2.45
CA ARG A 6 -1.08 3.61 3.13
C ARG A 6 0.11 3.65 2.19
N TYR A 7 1.31 3.62 2.74
CA TYR A 7 2.56 3.65 2.01
C TYR A 7 3.39 2.44 2.41
N GLN A 8 3.79 1.64 1.43
CA GLN A 8 4.63 0.47 1.62
C GLN A 8 6.09 0.84 1.39
N CYS A 9 6.97 0.47 2.30
CA CYS A 9 8.40 0.46 2.05
C CYS A 9 8.75 -0.76 1.18
N LEU A 10 9.37 -0.58 0.01
CA LEU A 10 9.71 -1.70 -0.89
C LEU A 10 10.98 -2.46 -0.48
N VAL A 11 11.66 -2.01 0.57
CA VAL A 11 12.85 -2.69 1.11
C VAL A 11 12.45 -3.80 2.09
N CYS A 12 11.50 -3.51 2.99
CA CYS A 12 11.05 -4.45 4.02
C CYS A 12 9.57 -4.87 3.88
N ASN A 13 8.90 -4.40 2.83
CA ASN A 13 7.48 -4.61 2.54
C ASN A 13 6.51 -4.14 3.64
N LYS A 14 6.98 -3.35 4.62
CA LYS A 14 6.18 -2.86 5.73
C LYS A 14 5.27 -1.72 5.29
N LEU A 15 4.05 -1.70 5.83
CA LEU A 15 3.05 -0.66 5.59
C LEU A 15 3.13 0.42 6.66
N HIS A 16 3.02 1.67 6.23
CA HIS A 16 3.02 2.87 7.05
C HIS A 16 1.81 3.74 6.69
N ASP A 17 1.30 4.49 7.67
CA ASP A 17 0.15 5.36 7.45
C ASP A 17 0.53 6.70 6.77
N THR A 18 1.81 7.08 6.80
CA THR A 18 2.32 8.31 6.17
C THR A 18 3.45 8.02 5.18
N GLU A 19 3.58 8.88 4.17
CA GLU A 19 4.65 8.77 3.16
C GLU A 19 6.03 8.93 3.80
N ASP A 20 6.15 9.91 4.71
CA ASP A 20 7.38 10.20 5.44
C ASP A 20 7.86 8.99 6.25
N ALA A 21 6.95 8.31 6.97
CA ALA A 21 7.31 7.12 7.73
C ALA A 21 7.75 5.96 6.83
N ALA A 22 7.11 5.77 5.67
CA ALA A 22 7.54 4.75 4.71
C ALA A 22 8.91 5.09 4.10
N ARG A 23 9.16 6.37 3.79
CA ARG A 23 10.42 6.84 3.22
C ARG A 23 11.54 6.72 4.25
N SER A 24 11.31 7.16 5.48
CA SER A 24 12.25 7.09 6.60
C SER A 24 12.59 5.66 7.02
N CYS A 25 11.71 4.68 6.77
CA CYS A 25 11.92 3.29 7.20
C CYS A 25 13.26 2.68 6.74
N HIS A 26 13.65 2.90 5.48
CA HIS A 26 14.93 2.44 4.93
C HIS A 26 15.59 3.49 4.01
N ASN A 27 15.06 4.72 3.95
CA ASN A 27 15.45 5.75 2.97
C ASN A 27 15.41 5.22 1.53
N GLY A 28 14.48 4.30 1.27
CA GLY A 28 14.39 3.53 0.04
C GLY A 28 13.11 3.84 -0.76
N PRO A 29 12.92 3.13 -1.88
CA PRO A 29 11.72 3.30 -2.69
C PRO A 29 10.47 2.88 -1.91
N ILE A 30 9.38 3.61 -2.13
CA ILE A 30 8.09 3.39 -1.48
C ILE A 30 6.97 3.26 -2.52
N GLN A 31 5.89 2.59 -2.16
CA GLN A 31 4.69 2.43 -2.98
C GLN A 31 3.45 2.91 -2.22
N GLY A 32 2.70 3.84 -2.81
CA GLY A 32 1.40 4.25 -2.28
C GLY A 32 0.33 3.19 -2.57
N ILE A 33 -0.29 2.64 -1.53
CA ILE A 33 -1.39 1.68 -1.61
C ILE A 33 -2.67 2.37 -1.12
N VAL A 34 -3.66 2.48 -2.01
CA VAL A 34 -4.99 2.92 -1.62
C VAL A 34 -5.76 1.70 -1.13
N GLN A 35 -6.05 1.64 0.18
CA GLN A 35 -6.75 0.53 0.84
C GLN A 35 -8.25 0.54 0.46
N GLY A 36 -8.50 0.24 -0.81
CA GLY A 36 -9.81 0.20 -1.46
C GLY A 36 -9.74 -0.27 -2.92
N TYR A 37 -8.55 -0.31 -3.53
CA TYR A 37 -8.37 -0.88 -4.88
C TYR A 37 -8.02 -2.38 -4.84
N GLU A 38 -7.45 -2.89 -3.75
CA GLU A 38 -7.12 -4.31 -3.61
C GLU A 38 -8.37 -5.20 -3.43
N ASP A 39 -9.43 -4.69 -2.77
CA ASP A 39 -10.73 -5.36 -2.71
C ASP A 39 -11.38 -5.51 -4.11
N TYR A 40 -11.16 -4.54 -5.00
CA TYR A 40 -11.67 -4.62 -6.38
C TYR A 40 -10.94 -5.68 -7.21
N LYS A 41 -9.61 -5.78 -7.10
CA LYS A 41 -8.83 -6.77 -7.87
C LYS A 41 -9.06 -8.21 -7.41
N LYS A 42 -9.33 -8.44 -6.12
CA LYS A 42 -9.62 -9.80 -5.62
C LYS A 42 -10.99 -10.32 -6.08
N SER A 43 -11.92 -9.44 -6.47
CA SER A 43 -13.23 -9.84 -7.01
C SER A 43 -13.19 -10.20 -8.51
N TRP A 44 -12.17 -9.77 -9.25
CA TRP A 44 -12.05 -10.03 -10.70
C TRP A 44 -11.17 -11.22 -11.08
N VAL A 45 -10.30 -11.72 -10.20
CA VAL A 45 -9.37 -12.86 -10.46
C VAL A 45 -9.86 -14.14 -9.78
N GLY A 46 -11.18 -14.34 -9.75
CA GLY A 46 -11.83 -15.55 -9.23
C GLY A 46 -13.02 -16.03 -10.07
N ALA A 47 -13.21 -15.45 -11.25
CA ALA A 47 -14.24 -15.83 -12.22
C ALA A 47 -13.59 -16.18 -13.56
N HIS A 48 -12.75 -17.21 -13.57
CA HIS A 48 -12.46 -17.98 -14.78
C HIS A 48 -12.12 -19.42 -14.41
#